data_AF-A0A0C1YPQ1-F1
#
_entry.id   AF-A0A0C1YPQ1-F1
#
_cell.length_a   1.000
_cell.length_b   1.000
_cell.length_c   1.000
_cell.angle_alpha   90.00
_cell.angle_beta   90.00
_cell.angle_gamma   90.00
#
_symmetry.space_group_name_H-M   'P 1'
#
loop_
_entity.id
_entity.type
_entity.pdbx_description
1 polymer ?
#
loop_
_entity_poly.entity_id
_entity_poly.type
_entity_poly.pdbx_seq_one_letter_code
_entity_poly.pdbx_strand_id
1 'polypeptide(L)'
;MVISTTAPAGTGVAIVAPGGYAPDEAALGRAIERLQAQGCLVHNYYDPQQKHERFGATDEGRLRQIHAAAVDPEVQIVLALRGGYGMSRILPALDFRMLAASGKLFVGHSDFTALQMGLLAQQGAISFAGPMVCDDFTREEASVYTLQQFWQCVSQPSYEIGFHADDNPPLDVSGILWGGNLTMLTHLVGTPYMPRIEGGILFVEDVNEHPYRVERMLQQLLHAGLLGQKALVLGDFSNYRLSTYDNGYDFGAMLAYLRAQLPMPVLTGLPFGHIRDKATLVVGSQARLQSDGRNAILSMSGYPALRHAR
;
A
#
# COMPACT_ATOMS: atom_id res chain seq x y z
N MET A 1 -3.83 10.36 -25.54
CA MET A 1 -2.73 10.59 -24.59
C MET A 1 -1.88 9.33 -24.59
N VAL A 2 -0.58 9.40 -24.85
CA VAL A 2 0.27 8.19 -24.84
C VAL A 2 0.31 7.68 -23.41
N ILE A 3 -0.23 6.49 -23.21
CA ILE A 3 -0.29 5.82 -21.91
C ILE A 3 1.13 5.38 -21.55
N SER A 4 1.80 6.09 -20.66
CA SER A 4 3.15 5.70 -20.19
C SER A 4 3.03 4.58 -19.15
N THR A 5 3.54 3.40 -19.50
CA THR A 5 3.79 2.27 -18.59
C THR A 5 5.26 2.17 -18.18
N THR A 6 6.01 3.25 -18.37
CA THR A 6 7.45 3.32 -18.18
C THR A 6 7.82 4.40 -17.17
N ALA A 7 8.90 4.16 -16.43
CA ALA A 7 9.50 5.15 -15.54
C ALA A 7 10.10 6.31 -16.34
N PRO A 8 10.29 7.49 -15.74
CA PRO A 8 11.28 8.44 -16.23
C PRO A 8 12.63 7.73 -16.41
N ALA A 9 13.25 7.87 -17.58
CA ALA A 9 14.50 7.16 -17.89
C ALA A 9 15.60 7.48 -16.87
N GLY A 10 16.32 6.45 -16.42
CA GLY A 10 17.38 6.57 -15.42
C GLY A 10 16.88 6.57 -13.97
N THR A 11 15.59 6.31 -13.73
CA THR A 11 15.07 6.18 -12.36
C THR A 11 15.71 5.00 -11.65
N GLY A 12 16.44 5.26 -10.56
CA GLY A 12 16.99 4.26 -9.68
C GLY A 12 15.92 3.61 -8.81
N VAL A 13 15.81 2.29 -8.90
CA VAL A 13 14.87 1.46 -8.14
C VAL A 13 15.65 0.47 -7.28
N ALA A 14 15.60 0.66 -5.97
CA ALA A 14 16.10 -0.32 -5.02
C ALA A 14 15.07 -1.41 -4.75
N ILE A 15 15.49 -2.68 -4.76
CA ILE A 15 14.68 -3.81 -4.31
C ILE A 15 15.16 -4.22 -2.92
N VAL A 16 14.26 -4.19 -1.94
CA VAL A 16 14.54 -4.58 -0.54
C VAL A 16 13.55 -5.64 -0.07
N ALA A 17 13.96 -6.58 0.78
CA ALA A 17 13.13 -7.68 1.25
C ALA A 17 12.83 -7.62 2.76
N PRO A 18 12.15 -6.56 3.25
CA PRO A 18 11.99 -6.38 4.68
C PRO A 18 10.88 -7.24 5.29
N GLY A 19 10.03 -7.87 4.47
CA GLY A 19 9.11 -8.92 4.86
C GLY A 19 9.63 -10.31 4.48
N GLY A 20 8.87 -11.00 3.62
CA GLY A 20 9.19 -12.34 3.17
C GLY A 20 10.24 -12.42 2.06
N TYR A 21 10.80 -13.61 1.84
CA TYR A 21 11.70 -13.90 0.71
C TYR A 21 10.94 -14.15 -0.61
N ALA A 22 11.60 -13.99 -1.77
CA ALA A 22 11.01 -14.32 -3.08
C ALA A 22 10.83 -15.85 -3.27
N PRO A 23 9.58 -16.36 -3.45
CA PRO A 23 9.33 -17.80 -3.63
C PRO A 23 9.98 -18.40 -4.88
N ASP A 24 10.03 -17.61 -5.96
CA ASP A 24 10.60 -17.99 -7.25
C ASP A 24 11.71 -16.99 -7.62
N GLU A 25 12.96 -17.44 -7.58
CA GLU A 25 14.13 -16.64 -7.90
C GLU A 25 14.28 -16.37 -9.40
N ALA A 26 13.86 -17.30 -10.25
CA ALA A 26 13.87 -17.09 -11.69
C ALA A 26 12.85 -16.01 -12.07
N ALA A 27 11.71 -15.95 -11.38
CA ALA A 27 10.74 -14.88 -11.56
C ALA A 27 11.27 -13.52 -11.09
N LEU A 28 12.07 -13.47 -10.03
CA LEU A 28 12.75 -12.25 -9.61
C LEU A 28 13.70 -11.73 -10.70
N GLY A 29 14.47 -12.62 -11.36
CA GLY A 29 15.31 -12.23 -12.50
C GLY A 29 14.50 -11.54 -13.62
N ARG A 30 13.36 -12.13 -13.99
CA ARG A 30 12.44 -11.53 -14.99
C ARG A 30 11.86 -10.19 -14.54
N ALA A 31 11.58 -10.03 -13.25
CA ALA A 31 11.09 -8.77 -12.70
C ALA A 31 12.14 -7.66 -12.81
N ILE A 32 13.42 -7.97 -12.55
CA ILE A 32 14.54 -7.05 -12.72
C ILE A 32 14.68 -6.64 -14.18
N GLU A 33 14.67 -7.60 -15.11
CA GLU A 33 14.72 -7.33 -16.55
C GLU A 33 13.55 -6.45 -17.00
N ARG A 34 12.35 -6.69 -16.47
CA ARG A 34 11.16 -5.86 -16.76
C ARG A 34 11.34 -4.41 -16.29
N LEU A 35 11.84 -4.20 -15.08
CA LEU A 35 12.13 -2.86 -14.55
C LEU A 35 13.18 -2.15 -15.41
N GLN A 36 14.24 -2.86 -15.80
CA GLN A 36 15.28 -2.32 -16.70
C GLN A 36 14.72 -1.95 -18.07
N ALA A 37 13.86 -2.80 -18.65
CA ALA A 37 13.18 -2.52 -19.90
C ALA A 37 12.21 -1.32 -19.81
N GLN A 38 11.74 -0.97 -18.60
CA GLN A 38 10.94 0.22 -18.32
C GLN A 38 11.79 1.48 -18.07
N GLY A 39 13.11 1.41 -18.26
CA GLY A 39 14.04 2.54 -18.13
C GLY A 39 14.63 2.74 -16.74
N CYS A 40 14.49 1.75 -15.85
CA CYS A 40 15.01 1.83 -14.48
C CYS A 40 16.47 1.36 -14.37
N LEU A 41 17.21 1.96 -13.45
CA LEU A 41 18.47 1.43 -12.93
C LEU A 41 18.16 0.61 -11.67
N VAL A 42 18.32 -0.71 -11.72
CA VAL A 42 17.89 -1.59 -10.61
C VAL A 42 19.04 -1.87 -9.64
N HIS A 43 18.83 -1.51 -8.38
CA HIS A 43 19.75 -1.73 -7.25
C HIS A 43 19.16 -2.84 -6.36
N ASN A 44 19.53 -4.10 -6.61
CA ASN A 44 18.97 -5.21 -5.83
C ASN A 44 19.76 -5.45 -4.54
N TYR A 45 19.14 -5.15 -3.38
CA TYR A 45 19.71 -5.39 -2.06
C TYR A 45 19.32 -6.75 -1.47
N TYR A 46 18.45 -7.50 -2.15
CA TYR A 46 18.05 -8.84 -1.74
C TYR A 46 18.99 -9.91 -2.31
N ASP A 47 19.50 -10.75 -1.41
CA ASP A 47 20.35 -11.90 -1.71
C ASP A 47 19.63 -13.19 -1.28
N PRO A 48 19.28 -14.09 -2.23
CA PRO A 48 18.63 -15.35 -1.90
C PRO A 48 19.43 -16.26 -0.95
N GLN A 49 20.75 -16.12 -0.87
CA GLN A 49 21.58 -16.91 0.06
C GLN A 49 21.42 -16.46 1.51
N GLN A 50 20.89 -15.25 1.75
CA GLN A 50 20.68 -14.71 3.08
C GLN A 50 19.29 -15.01 3.64
N LYS A 51 18.43 -15.72 2.89
CA LYS A 51 17.10 -16.17 3.34
C LYS A 51 17.18 -16.76 4.75
N HIS A 52 16.30 -16.30 5.62
CA HIS A 52 16.24 -16.77 6.99
C HIS A 52 14.80 -17.12 7.32
N GLU A 53 14.51 -18.41 7.52
CA GLU A 53 13.15 -18.92 7.70
C GLU A 53 12.22 -18.45 6.55
N ARG A 54 11.16 -17.70 6.86
CA ARG A 54 10.26 -17.09 5.87
C ARG A 54 10.68 -15.70 5.40
N PHE A 55 11.71 -15.13 6.00
CA PHE A 55 12.13 -13.74 5.82
C PHE A 55 13.18 -13.59 4.72
N GLY A 56 13.23 -12.40 4.12
CA GLY A 56 14.22 -12.06 3.09
C GLY A 56 15.67 -12.11 3.58
N ALA A 57 15.89 -11.88 4.88
CA ALA A 57 17.15 -12.06 5.60
C ALA A 57 16.89 -12.14 7.12
N THR A 58 17.95 -12.20 7.94
CA THR A 58 17.81 -11.97 9.40
C THR A 58 17.23 -10.58 9.68
N ASP A 59 16.77 -10.32 10.90
CA ASP A 59 16.20 -9.02 11.28
C ASP A 59 17.20 -7.88 11.01
N GLU A 60 18.47 -8.07 11.36
CA GLU A 60 19.56 -7.11 11.07
C GLU A 60 19.85 -7.00 9.57
N GLY A 61 19.80 -8.11 8.84
CA GLY A 61 19.99 -8.12 7.39
C GLY A 61 18.91 -7.30 6.67
N ARG A 62 17.65 -7.52 7.02
CA ARG A 62 16.50 -6.79 6.46
C ARG A 62 16.55 -5.30 6.81
N LEU A 63 16.95 -4.97 8.04
CA LEU A 63 17.16 -3.58 8.45
C LEU A 63 18.25 -2.90 7.60
N ARG A 64 19.40 -3.57 7.43
CA ARG A 64 20.50 -3.07 6.59
C ARG A 64 20.08 -2.83 5.16
N GLN A 65 19.25 -3.69 4.56
CA GLN A 65 18.77 -3.50 3.19
C GLN A 65 17.98 -2.19 3.03
N ILE A 66 17.00 -1.93 3.90
CA ILE A 66 16.20 -0.69 3.83
C ILE A 66 17.09 0.54 4.09
N HIS A 67 17.97 0.48 5.09
CA HIS A 67 18.82 1.62 5.43
C HIS A 67 19.84 1.93 4.35
N ALA A 68 20.46 0.92 3.75
CA ALA A 68 21.39 1.11 2.64
C ALA A 68 20.69 1.72 1.41
N ALA A 69 19.52 1.20 1.04
CA ALA A 69 18.73 1.75 -0.06
C ALA A 69 18.29 3.21 0.18
N ALA A 70 18.03 3.59 1.43
CA ALA A 70 17.64 4.95 1.77
C ALA A 70 18.79 5.97 1.63
N VAL A 71 20.04 5.56 1.82
CA VAL A 71 21.21 6.46 1.70
C VAL A 71 21.89 6.40 0.33
N ASP A 72 21.50 5.46 -0.53
CA ASP A 72 22.01 5.32 -1.89
C ASP A 72 21.61 6.53 -2.75
N PRO A 73 22.56 7.38 -3.21
CA PRO A 73 22.24 8.59 -3.96
C PRO A 73 21.66 8.30 -5.37
N GLU A 74 21.88 7.11 -5.92
CA GLU A 74 21.41 6.74 -7.25
C GLU A 74 19.95 6.24 -7.21
N VAL A 75 19.44 5.88 -6.04
CA VAL A 75 18.08 5.38 -5.84
C VAL A 75 17.09 6.54 -5.66
N GLN A 76 15.92 6.47 -6.32
CA GLN A 76 14.77 7.34 -6.03
C GLN A 76 13.58 6.56 -5.47
N ILE A 77 13.43 5.28 -5.82
CA ILE A 77 12.34 4.42 -5.35
C ILE A 77 12.91 3.26 -4.53
N VAL A 78 12.39 3.05 -3.33
CA VAL A 78 12.63 1.83 -2.54
C VAL A 78 11.39 0.95 -2.66
N LEU A 79 11.49 -0.10 -3.48
CA LEU A 79 10.41 -1.02 -3.80
C LEU A 79 10.50 -2.29 -2.96
N ALA A 80 9.45 -2.59 -2.21
CA ALA A 80 9.38 -3.82 -1.43
C ALA A 80 9.36 -5.05 -2.37
N LEU A 81 10.20 -6.03 -2.06
CA LEU A 81 10.24 -7.31 -2.76
C LEU A 81 8.88 -8.00 -2.66
N ARG A 82 8.34 -8.07 -1.43
CA ARG A 82 7.00 -8.60 -1.12
C ARG A 82 6.61 -8.25 0.31
N GLY A 83 5.32 -8.42 0.61
CA GLY A 83 4.80 -8.40 1.98
C GLY A 83 5.02 -9.73 2.70
N GLY A 84 3.97 -10.24 3.34
CA GLY A 84 4.00 -11.48 4.13
C GLY A 84 4.00 -11.19 5.62
N TYR A 85 5.11 -11.48 6.29
CA TYR A 85 5.29 -11.16 7.71
C TYR A 85 6.76 -10.86 7.93
N GLY A 86 7.06 -9.79 8.66
CA GLY A 86 8.42 -9.47 9.07
C GLY A 86 8.61 -8.01 9.46
N MET A 87 7.81 -7.10 8.92
CA MET A 87 7.93 -5.67 9.22
C MET A 87 7.79 -5.39 10.72
N SER A 88 6.78 -5.98 11.38
CA SER A 88 6.53 -5.77 12.81
C SER A 88 7.72 -6.14 13.71
N ARG A 89 8.60 -7.07 13.28
CA ARG A 89 9.81 -7.45 14.05
C ARG A 89 10.89 -6.38 14.02
N ILE A 90 11.05 -5.72 12.88
CA ILE A 90 12.12 -4.73 12.65
C ILE A 90 11.64 -3.30 12.89
N LEU A 91 10.33 -3.10 13.02
CA LEU A 91 9.70 -1.78 13.14
C LEU A 91 10.34 -0.89 14.22
N PRO A 92 10.67 -1.38 15.43
CA PRO A 92 11.32 -0.56 16.46
C PRO A 92 12.78 -0.20 16.19
N ALA A 93 13.44 -0.91 15.28
CA ALA A 93 14.84 -0.69 14.93
C ALA A 93 15.02 0.23 13.72
N LEU A 94 13.93 0.62 13.05
CA LEU A 94 14.00 1.52 11.90
C LEU A 94 14.30 2.95 12.34
N ASP A 95 15.32 3.56 11.73
CA ASP A 95 15.56 5.00 11.82
C ASP A 95 14.57 5.76 10.92
N PHE A 96 13.36 5.99 11.43
CA PHE A 96 12.31 6.71 10.68
C PHE A 96 12.73 8.12 10.27
N ARG A 97 13.56 8.81 11.06
CA ARG A 97 14.05 10.15 10.72
C ARG A 97 14.94 10.10 9.49
N MET A 98 15.90 9.17 9.45
CA MET A 98 16.77 8.98 8.29
C MET A 98 15.96 8.57 7.06
N LEU A 99 15.00 7.64 7.21
CA LEU A 99 14.13 7.24 6.11
C LEU A 99 13.31 8.40 5.57
N ALA A 100 12.69 9.21 6.42
CA ALA A 100 11.94 10.39 6.01
C ALA A 100 12.81 11.45 5.31
N ALA A 101 14.04 11.67 5.82
CA ALA A 101 14.97 12.65 5.27
C ALA A 101 15.62 12.21 3.94
N SER A 102 15.54 10.92 3.58
CA SER A 102 16.18 10.34 2.40
C SER A 102 15.66 10.88 1.07
N GLY A 103 14.45 11.43 1.04
CA GLY A 103 13.75 11.83 -0.18
C GLY A 103 13.34 10.67 -1.09
N LYS A 104 13.45 9.41 -0.64
CA LYS A 104 13.03 8.24 -1.43
C LYS A 104 11.51 8.07 -1.43
N LEU A 105 10.98 7.53 -2.51
CA LEU A 105 9.61 7.02 -2.57
C LEU A 105 9.60 5.57 -2.06
N PHE A 106 9.07 5.34 -0.86
CA PHE A 106 8.92 3.98 -0.31
C PHE A 106 7.62 3.36 -0.81
N VAL A 107 7.73 2.25 -1.56
CA VAL A 107 6.62 1.62 -2.28
C VAL A 107 6.42 0.17 -1.84
N GLY A 108 5.19 -0.17 -1.49
CA GLY A 108 4.75 -1.54 -1.20
C GLY A 108 3.35 -1.57 -0.61
N HIS A 109 2.79 -2.76 -0.35
CA HIS A 109 1.50 -2.91 0.35
C HIS A 109 1.54 -4.16 1.25
N SER A 110 0.38 -4.58 1.80
CA SER A 110 0.31 -5.73 2.72
C SER A 110 1.10 -5.47 4.01
N ASP A 111 1.99 -6.38 4.44
CA ASP A 111 2.88 -6.21 5.62
C ASP A 111 3.69 -4.90 5.59
N PHE A 112 4.00 -4.36 4.40
CA PHE A 112 4.72 -3.08 4.24
C PHE A 112 3.94 -1.87 4.77
N THR A 113 2.62 -2.01 4.98
CA THR A 113 1.76 -1.03 5.65
C THR A 113 2.35 -0.60 7.00
N ALA A 114 3.02 -1.50 7.72
CA ALA A 114 3.67 -1.14 9.00
C ALA A 114 4.78 -0.09 8.84
N LEU A 115 5.60 -0.17 7.80
CA LEU A 115 6.60 0.89 7.52
C LEU A 115 5.90 2.21 7.22
N GLN A 116 4.88 2.17 6.37
CA GLN A 116 4.16 3.35 5.88
C GLN A 116 3.48 4.10 7.02
N MET A 117 2.79 3.37 7.91
CA MET A 117 2.18 3.93 9.11
C MET A 117 3.25 4.46 10.08
N GLY A 118 4.36 3.75 10.25
CA GLY A 118 5.48 4.22 11.08
C GLY A 118 6.10 5.52 10.56
N LEU A 119 6.34 5.63 9.25
CA LEU A 119 6.82 6.86 8.59
C LEU A 119 5.87 8.03 8.82
N LEU A 120 4.57 7.80 8.64
CA LEU A 120 3.54 8.81 8.84
C LEU A 120 3.42 9.22 10.31
N ALA A 121 3.38 8.25 11.24
CA ALA A 121 3.22 8.50 12.67
C ALA A 121 4.42 9.20 13.30
N GLN A 122 5.63 8.81 12.89
CA GLN A 122 6.87 9.29 13.51
C GLN A 122 7.35 10.59 12.90
N GLN A 123 7.19 10.80 11.59
CA GLN A 123 7.80 11.91 10.86
C GLN A 123 6.82 12.68 9.96
N GLY A 124 5.54 12.30 9.92
CA GLY A 124 4.59 12.86 8.94
C GLY A 124 4.98 12.55 7.49
N ALA A 125 5.81 11.53 7.28
CA ALA A 125 6.41 11.27 5.98
C ALA A 125 5.46 10.50 5.05
N ILE A 126 5.47 10.89 3.78
CA ILE A 126 4.64 10.31 2.72
C ILE A 126 5.26 9.01 2.22
N SER A 127 4.41 8.04 1.89
CA SER A 127 4.80 6.77 1.27
C SER A 127 3.73 6.30 0.27
N PHE A 128 4.00 5.21 -0.45
CA PHE A 128 3.17 4.78 -1.59
C PHE A 128 2.69 3.35 -1.38
N ALA A 129 1.38 3.19 -1.16
CA ALA A 129 0.72 1.91 -1.15
C ALA A 129 0.50 1.47 -2.61
N GLY A 130 1.33 0.56 -3.09
CA GLY A 130 1.45 0.28 -4.53
C GLY A 130 2.05 -1.09 -4.83
N PRO A 131 2.50 -1.32 -6.07
CA PRO A 131 2.99 -2.63 -6.48
C PRO A 131 4.21 -3.08 -5.68
N MET A 132 4.44 -4.39 -5.64
CA MET A 132 5.66 -5.01 -5.11
C MET A 132 6.33 -5.85 -6.19
N VAL A 133 7.62 -6.16 -6.02
CA VAL A 133 8.36 -6.92 -7.05
C VAL A 133 7.70 -8.27 -7.30
N CYS A 134 7.54 -9.08 -6.25
CA CYS A 134 6.77 -10.32 -6.32
C CYS A 134 5.29 -10.00 -6.52
N ASP A 135 4.68 -10.81 -7.37
CA ASP A 135 3.38 -10.62 -7.97
C ASP A 135 3.37 -9.58 -9.10
N ASP A 136 3.58 -8.29 -8.85
CA ASP A 136 3.29 -7.27 -9.87
C ASP A 136 4.32 -7.23 -11.01
N PHE A 137 5.60 -7.48 -10.73
CA PHE A 137 6.66 -7.50 -11.74
C PHE A 137 7.09 -8.92 -12.13
N THR A 138 6.86 -9.91 -11.25
CA THR A 138 7.21 -11.32 -11.50
C THR A 138 6.19 -12.08 -12.35
N ARG A 139 4.93 -11.61 -12.44
CA ARG A 139 3.90 -12.24 -13.28
C ARG A 139 4.36 -12.31 -14.74
N GLU A 140 4.05 -13.42 -15.39
CA GLU A 140 4.32 -13.61 -16.82
C GLU A 140 3.64 -12.51 -17.63
N GLU A 141 2.33 -12.34 -17.42
CA GLU A 141 1.55 -11.23 -17.94
C GLU A 141 1.37 -10.16 -16.86
N ALA A 142 2.18 -9.12 -16.93
CA ALA A 142 2.08 -7.98 -16.03
C ALA A 142 0.77 -7.21 -16.26
N SER A 143 0.18 -6.71 -15.18
CA SER A 143 -0.99 -5.83 -15.27
C SER A 143 -0.58 -4.48 -15.85
N VAL A 144 -1.05 -4.20 -17.07
CA VAL A 144 -0.88 -2.88 -17.72
C VAL A 144 -1.49 -1.78 -16.86
N TYR A 145 -2.66 -2.05 -16.25
CA TYR A 145 -3.31 -1.12 -15.34
C TYR A 145 -2.40 -0.78 -14.15
N THR A 146 -1.93 -1.77 -13.41
CA THR A 146 -1.08 -1.54 -12.23
C THR A 146 0.18 -0.76 -12.57
N LEU A 147 0.88 -1.15 -13.63
CA LEU A 147 2.11 -0.47 -14.05
C LEU A 147 1.84 0.97 -14.51
N GLN A 148 0.77 1.20 -15.25
CA GLN A 148 0.36 2.55 -15.64
C GLN A 148 0.03 3.41 -14.42
N GLN A 149 -0.83 2.92 -13.53
CA GLN A 149 -1.23 3.64 -12.31
C GLN A 149 -0.02 3.99 -11.48
N PHE A 150 0.92 3.06 -11.32
CA PHE A 150 2.15 3.28 -10.59
C PHE A 150 3.02 4.37 -11.21
N TRP A 151 3.42 4.21 -12.48
CA TRP A 151 4.35 5.13 -13.13
C TRP A 151 3.76 6.53 -13.32
N GLN A 152 2.45 6.63 -13.58
CA GLN A 152 1.77 7.93 -13.69
C GLN A 152 1.66 8.63 -12.34
N CYS A 153 1.34 7.90 -11.27
CA CYS A 153 1.23 8.44 -9.92
C CYS A 153 2.57 8.99 -9.42
N VAL A 154 3.65 8.21 -9.53
CA VAL A 154 4.97 8.63 -9.02
C VAL A 154 5.63 9.72 -9.87
N SER A 155 5.19 9.93 -11.11
CA SER A 155 5.79 10.93 -12.01
C SER A 155 5.04 12.27 -12.06
N GLN A 156 3.94 12.41 -11.32
CA GLN A 156 3.09 13.60 -11.34
C GLN A 156 2.86 14.13 -9.92
N PRO A 157 2.76 15.46 -9.72
CA PRO A 157 2.54 16.06 -8.39
C PRO A 157 1.12 15.84 -7.84
N SER A 158 0.22 15.34 -8.68
CA SER A 158 -1.14 14.96 -8.34
C SER A 158 -1.60 13.84 -9.27
N TYR A 159 -2.49 12.99 -8.79
CA TYR A 159 -2.99 11.87 -9.56
C TYR A 159 -4.41 11.48 -9.12
N GLU A 160 -5.23 11.03 -10.06
CA GLU A 160 -6.64 10.70 -9.82
C GLU A 160 -6.92 9.24 -10.15
N ILE A 161 -7.71 8.62 -9.28
CA ILE A 161 -8.17 7.24 -9.43
C ILE A 161 -9.68 7.27 -9.51
N GLY A 162 -10.21 6.94 -10.68
CA GLY A 162 -11.64 6.70 -10.87
C GLY A 162 -11.98 5.24 -10.57
N PHE A 163 -13.10 5.03 -9.87
CA PHE A 163 -13.62 3.70 -9.59
C PHE A 163 -15.15 3.69 -9.50
N HIS A 164 -15.73 2.49 -9.57
CA HIS A 164 -17.17 2.29 -9.64
C HIS A 164 -17.61 1.23 -8.65
N ALA A 165 -18.67 1.51 -7.90
CA ALA A 165 -19.43 0.52 -7.17
C ALA A 165 -20.88 0.97 -7.02
N ASP A 166 -21.79 0.01 -7.04
CA ASP A 166 -23.19 0.27 -6.77
C ASP A 166 -23.41 0.66 -5.31
N ASP A 167 -24.41 1.50 -5.05
CA ASP A 167 -24.87 1.89 -3.72
C ASP A 167 -23.79 2.54 -2.84
N ASN A 168 -22.85 3.28 -3.43
CA ASN A 168 -22.01 4.19 -2.66
C ASN A 168 -22.84 5.40 -2.19
N PRO A 169 -22.54 5.98 -1.01
CA PRO A 169 -23.15 7.24 -0.59
C PRO A 169 -22.59 8.42 -1.40
N PRO A 170 -23.44 9.37 -1.84
CA PRO A 170 -22.96 10.58 -2.49
C PRO A 170 -22.21 11.45 -1.48
N LEU A 171 -21.02 11.93 -1.86
CA LEU A 171 -20.19 12.74 -0.98
C LEU A 171 -19.16 13.56 -1.75
N ASP A 172 -18.62 14.58 -1.08
CA ASP A 172 -17.47 15.36 -1.51
C ASP A 172 -16.71 15.79 -0.25
N VAL A 173 -15.59 15.12 0.04
CA VAL A 173 -14.81 15.35 1.25
C VAL A 173 -13.32 15.44 0.93
N SER A 174 -12.59 16.18 1.76
CA SER A 174 -11.13 16.27 1.68
C SER A 174 -10.50 15.99 3.04
N GLY A 175 -9.30 15.43 3.02
CA GLY A 175 -8.52 15.09 4.20
C GLY A 175 -7.23 14.37 3.83
N ILE A 176 -6.46 14.00 4.85
CA ILE A 176 -5.25 13.18 4.65
C ILE A 176 -5.67 11.75 4.26
N LEU A 177 -5.12 11.24 3.17
CA LEU A 177 -5.28 9.83 2.80
C LEU A 177 -4.36 8.95 3.65
N TRP A 178 -4.92 7.97 4.34
CA TRP A 178 -4.13 7.03 5.15
C TRP A 178 -4.79 5.66 5.19
N GLY A 179 -4.01 4.62 5.54
CA GLY A 179 -4.50 3.26 5.61
C GLY A 179 -3.58 2.26 4.89
N GLY A 180 -4.16 1.15 4.43
CA GLY A 180 -3.43 0.02 3.86
C GLY A 180 -4.08 -1.31 4.22
N ASN A 181 -3.26 -2.30 4.57
CA ASN A 181 -3.77 -3.60 5.00
C ASN A 181 -4.44 -3.51 6.39
N LEU A 182 -5.71 -3.92 6.49
CA LEU A 182 -6.53 -3.78 7.71
C LEU A 182 -5.96 -4.57 8.90
N THR A 183 -5.49 -5.78 8.67
CA THR A 183 -4.81 -6.60 9.68
C THR A 183 -3.60 -5.86 10.23
N MET A 184 -2.76 -5.29 9.37
CA MET A 184 -1.59 -4.52 9.82
C MET A 184 -2.00 -3.28 10.63
N LEU A 185 -2.98 -2.50 10.17
CA LEU A 185 -3.48 -1.34 10.93
C LEU A 185 -3.92 -1.76 12.34
N THR A 186 -4.69 -2.85 12.44
CA THR A 186 -5.19 -3.35 13.72
C THR A 186 -4.05 -3.73 14.67
N HIS A 187 -2.98 -4.34 14.17
CA HIS A 187 -1.81 -4.71 14.98
C HIS A 187 -0.94 -3.52 15.43
N LEU A 188 -1.11 -2.34 14.82
CA LEU A 188 -0.40 -1.12 15.24
C LEU A 188 -1.15 -0.34 16.32
N VAL A 189 -2.43 -0.65 16.59
CA VAL A 189 -3.22 0.03 17.62
C VAL A 189 -2.52 -0.05 18.98
N GLY A 190 -2.35 1.09 19.64
CA GLY A 190 -1.65 1.19 20.93
C GLY A 190 -0.12 1.27 20.84
N THR A 191 0.46 1.19 19.64
CA THR A 191 1.90 1.38 19.40
C THR A 191 2.22 2.82 18.99
N PRO A 192 3.48 3.29 19.10
CA PRO A 192 3.88 4.61 18.60
C PRO A 192 3.87 4.70 17.06
N TYR A 193 3.66 3.60 16.35
CA TYR A 193 3.68 3.56 14.88
C TYR A 193 2.29 3.68 14.26
N MET A 194 1.22 3.79 15.07
CA MET A 194 -0.12 4.13 14.58
C MET A 194 -0.25 5.65 14.45
N PRO A 195 -0.47 6.20 13.25
CA PRO A 195 -0.65 7.63 13.08
C PRO A 195 -1.96 8.11 13.70
N ARG A 196 -1.95 9.33 14.26
CA ARG A 196 -3.16 10.01 14.72
C ARG A 196 -3.62 10.98 13.65
N ILE A 197 -4.62 10.56 12.86
CA ILE A 197 -5.21 11.37 11.81
C ILE A 197 -6.64 11.72 12.22
N GLU A 198 -6.95 13.00 12.26
CA GLU A 198 -8.32 13.50 12.51
C GLU A 198 -8.95 13.94 11.19
N GLY A 199 -10.15 13.44 10.88
CA GLY A 199 -10.86 13.86 9.68
C GLY A 199 -10.15 13.55 8.37
N GLY A 200 -9.42 12.43 8.28
CA GLY A 200 -8.82 11.93 7.06
C GLY A 200 -9.78 11.11 6.20
N ILE A 201 -9.23 10.52 5.15
CA ILE A 201 -9.88 9.51 4.31
C ILE A 201 -9.12 8.20 4.55
N LEU A 202 -9.77 7.25 5.22
CA LEU A 202 -9.17 5.95 5.54
C LEU A 202 -9.45 4.99 4.38
N PHE A 203 -8.43 4.33 3.85
CA PHE A 203 -8.61 3.21 2.91
C PHE A 203 -8.11 1.91 3.51
N VAL A 204 -8.84 0.81 3.31
CA VAL A 204 -8.47 -0.50 3.84
C VAL A 204 -8.72 -1.62 2.84
N GLU A 205 -7.84 -2.60 2.84
CA GLU A 205 -7.93 -3.84 2.08
C GLU A 205 -7.47 -5.01 2.97
N ASP A 206 -7.83 -6.24 2.61
CA ASP A 206 -7.21 -7.41 3.23
C ASP A 206 -7.32 -8.67 2.37
N VAL A 207 -6.60 -9.72 2.74
CA VAL A 207 -6.61 -11.00 2.02
C VAL A 207 -6.69 -12.19 2.97
N ASN A 208 -7.47 -13.20 2.60
CA ASN A 208 -7.76 -14.39 3.41
C ASN A 208 -8.53 -14.10 4.70
N GLU A 209 -9.10 -12.91 4.87
CA GLU A 209 -9.87 -12.55 6.05
C GLU A 209 -11.37 -12.71 5.80
N HIS A 210 -11.99 -13.57 6.61
CA HIS A 210 -13.44 -13.76 6.58
C HIS A 210 -14.17 -12.47 6.94
N PRO A 211 -15.36 -12.19 6.36
CA PRO A 211 -16.13 -10.98 6.68
C PRO A 211 -16.27 -10.65 8.19
N TYR A 212 -16.47 -11.65 9.07
CA TYR A 212 -16.60 -11.36 10.51
C TYR A 212 -15.29 -10.85 11.13
N ARG A 213 -14.14 -11.21 10.55
CA ARG A 213 -12.82 -10.73 11.00
C ARG A 213 -12.57 -9.31 10.55
N VAL A 214 -12.98 -8.98 9.33
CA VAL A 214 -12.98 -7.61 8.80
C VAL A 214 -13.86 -6.71 9.68
N GLU A 215 -15.09 -7.13 9.97
CA GLU A 215 -15.97 -6.41 10.90
C GLU A 215 -15.30 -6.19 12.26
N ARG A 216 -14.79 -7.27 12.87
CA ARG A 216 -14.15 -7.21 14.19
C ARG A 216 -12.95 -6.27 14.22
N MET A 217 -12.15 -6.23 13.15
CA MET A 217 -11.02 -5.31 13.03
C MET A 217 -11.47 -3.86 12.90
N LEU A 218 -12.49 -3.57 12.09
CA LEU A 218 -13.06 -2.22 11.98
C LEU A 218 -13.73 -1.77 13.29
N GLN A 219 -14.40 -2.67 14.01
CA GLN A 219 -14.90 -2.40 15.36
C GLN A 219 -13.76 -2.11 16.35
N GLN A 220 -12.63 -2.82 16.26
CA GLN A 220 -11.46 -2.53 17.08
C GLN A 220 -10.93 -1.11 16.79
N LEU A 221 -10.82 -0.71 15.53
CA LEU A 221 -10.44 0.66 15.17
C LEU A 221 -11.47 1.70 15.67
N LEU A 222 -12.77 1.38 15.62
CA LEU A 222 -13.83 2.22 16.15
C LEU A 222 -13.65 2.44 17.66
N HIS A 223 -13.53 1.37 18.42
CA HIS A 223 -13.40 1.41 19.88
C HIS A 223 -12.07 2.00 20.34
N ALA A 224 -11.03 1.93 19.51
CA ALA A 224 -9.76 2.61 19.72
C ALA A 224 -9.82 4.13 19.42
N GLY A 225 -10.96 4.65 18.94
CA GLY A 225 -11.16 6.07 18.62
C GLY A 225 -10.52 6.51 17.30
N LEU A 226 -10.15 5.58 16.42
CA LEU A 226 -9.45 5.88 15.17
C LEU A 226 -10.38 6.16 13.99
N LEU A 227 -11.68 5.89 14.14
CA LEU A 227 -12.66 6.07 13.08
C LEU A 227 -13.38 7.43 13.11
N GLY A 228 -12.75 8.47 13.67
CA GLY A 228 -13.18 9.87 13.50
C GLY A 228 -12.84 10.45 12.11
N GLN A 229 -13.10 9.69 11.05
CA GLN A 229 -12.67 9.98 9.67
C GLN A 229 -13.81 10.53 8.82
N LYS A 230 -13.50 11.18 7.69
CA LYS A 230 -14.51 11.73 6.77
C LYS A 230 -15.14 10.67 5.88
N ALA A 231 -14.39 9.62 5.56
CA ALA A 231 -14.86 8.46 4.81
C ALA A 231 -13.96 7.24 5.07
N LEU A 232 -14.55 6.06 4.93
CA LEU A 232 -13.86 4.78 4.82
C LEU A 232 -14.01 4.27 3.37
N VAL A 233 -12.92 3.94 2.71
CA VAL A 233 -12.92 3.39 1.35
C VAL A 233 -12.37 1.97 1.39
N LEU A 234 -13.21 1.00 1.08
CA LEU A 234 -12.84 -0.40 1.01
C LEU A 234 -12.25 -0.71 -0.36
N GLY A 235 -11.01 -1.18 -0.34
CA GLY A 235 -10.41 -1.92 -1.44
C GLY A 235 -10.96 -3.34 -1.53
N ASP A 236 -10.19 -4.22 -2.11
CA ASP A 236 -10.55 -5.62 -2.26
C ASP A 236 -10.33 -6.42 -0.96
N PHE A 237 -11.27 -7.32 -0.70
CA PHE A 237 -11.20 -8.31 0.37
C PHE A 237 -11.28 -9.70 -0.26
N SER A 238 -10.12 -10.28 -0.57
CA SER A 238 -10.02 -11.48 -1.41
C SER A 238 -9.78 -12.76 -0.63
N ASN A 239 -10.02 -13.90 -1.30
CA ASN A 239 -9.61 -15.24 -0.88
C ASN A 239 -10.19 -15.75 0.44
N TYR A 240 -11.23 -15.12 0.99
CA TYR A 240 -12.02 -15.72 2.06
C TYR A 240 -12.92 -16.84 1.51
N ARG A 241 -13.33 -17.76 2.39
CA ARG A 241 -14.21 -18.87 2.05
C ARG A 241 -15.38 -18.89 3.00
N LEU A 242 -16.60 -18.86 2.46
CA LEU A 242 -17.82 -19.05 3.21
C LEU A 242 -18.05 -20.55 3.46
N SER A 243 -18.78 -20.83 4.53
CA SER A 243 -19.20 -22.15 4.96
C SER A 243 -20.68 -22.13 5.32
N THR A 244 -21.27 -23.31 5.56
CA THR A 244 -22.67 -23.40 6.01
C THR A 244 -22.88 -22.79 7.40
N TYR A 245 -21.84 -22.73 8.23
CA TYR A 245 -21.89 -22.13 9.56
C TYR A 245 -22.16 -20.62 9.51
N ASP A 246 -21.75 -19.95 8.43
CA ASP A 246 -21.90 -18.50 8.28
C ASP A 246 -23.36 -18.09 8.10
N ASN A 247 -24.25 -19.02 7.71
CA ASN A 247 -25.70 -18.83 7.73
C ASN A 247 -26.16 -17.51 7.08
N GLY A 248 -25.60 -17.18 5.90
CA GLY A 248 -25.90 -15.95 5.16
C GLY A 248 -25.05 -14.74 5.54
N TYR A 249 -24.08 -14.89 6.45
CA TYR A 249 -23.13 -13.85 6.79
C TYR A 249 -21.97 -13.80 5.78
N ASP A 250 -22.13 -12.98 4.75
CA ASP A 250 -21.14 -12.74 3.70
C ASP A 250 -20.58 -11.30 3.73
N PHE A 251 -19.82 -10.91 2.70
CA PHE A 251 -19.29 -9.56 2.59
C PHE A 251 -20.38 -8.49 2.50
N GLY A 252 -21.51 -8.79 1.82
CA GLY A 252 -22.63 -7.87 1.69
C GLY A 252 -23.33 -7.64 3.03
N ALA A 253 -23.58 -8.71 3.79
CA ALA A 253 -24.15 -8.62 5.14
C ALA A 253 -23.25 -7.82 6.08
N MET A 254 -21.95 -8.10 6.07
CA MET A 254 -20.94 -7.35 6.81
C MET A 254 -20.90 -5.87 6.41
N LEU A 255 -20.88 -5.56 5.10
CA LEU A 255 -20.87 -4.18 4.61
C LEU A 255 -22.12 -3.41 5.04
N ALA A 256 -23.29 -4.03 4.97
CA ALA A 256 -24.54 -3.43 5.42
C ALA A 256 -24.49 -3.10 6.92
N TYR A 257 -23.96 -4.03 7.74
CA TYR A 257 -23.75 -3.79 9.16
C TYR A 257 -22.78 -2.63 9.41
N LEU A 258 -21.61 -2.63 8.76
CA LEU A 258 -20.61 -1.56 8.90
C LEU A 258 -21.17 -0.19 8.52
N ARG A 259 -21.91 -0.09 7.41
CA ARG A 259 -22.59 1.16 6.98
C ARG A 259 -23.61 1.66 7.99
N ALA A 260 -24.24 0.76 8.76
CA ALA A 260 -25.20 1.13 9.79
C ALA A 260 -24.55 1.54 11.12
N GLN A 261 -23.35 1.05 11.43
CA GLN A 261 -22.69 1.26 12.73
C GLN A 261 -21.60 2.32 12.73
N LEU A 262 -20.89 2.48 11.61
CA LEU A 262 -19.74 3.38 11.56
C LEU A 262 -20.19 4.85 11.43
N PRO A 263 -19.52 5.81 12.10
CA PRO A 263 -19.91 7.22 12.10
C PRO A 263 -19.52 7.97 10.82
N MET A 264 -19.05 7.29 9.78
CA MET A 264 -18.69 7.87 8.49
C MET A 264 -19.21 7.07 7.30
N PRO A 265 -19.33 7.69 6.12
CA PRO A 265 -19.63 6.99 4.87
C PRO A 265 -18.64 5.87 4.56
N VAL A 266 -19.14 4.69 4.18
CA VAL A 266 -18.33 3.54 3.76
C VAL A 266 -18.54 3.26 2.27
N LEU A 267 -17.47 3.42 1.50
CA LEU A 267 -17.43 3.25 0.05
C LEU A 267 -16.73 1.95 -0.30
N THR A 268 -17.08 1.37 -1.44
CA THR A 268 -16.43 0.19 -2.02
C THR A 268 -15.96 0.47 -3.44
N GLY A 269 -15.23 -0.50 -4.01
CA GLY A 269 -14.83 -0.50 -5.42
C GLY A 269 -13.47 0.12 -5.69
N LEU A 270 -12.74 0.57 -4.65
CA LEU A 270 -11.38 1.05 -4.83
C LEU A 270 -10.50 -0.08 -5.41
N PRO A 271 -9.88 0.09 -6.57
CA PRO A 271 -9.08 -0.95 -7.21
C PRO A 271 -7.73 -1.06 -6.50
N PHE A 272 -7.73 -1.60 -5.28
CA PHE A 272 -6.54 -1.73 -4.44
C PHE A 272 -6.67 -2.95 -3.53
N GLY A 273 -5.55 -3.63 -3.27
CA GLY A 273 -5.48 -4.83 -2.44
C GLY A 273 -4.73 -5.96 -3.12
N HIS A 274 -4.93 -7.20 -2.65
CA HIS A 274 -4.27 -8.40 -3.16
C HIS A 274 -4.91 -8.95 -4.46
N ILE A 275 -5.14 -8.05 -5.42
CA ILE A 275 -5.74 -8.30 -6.73
C ILE A 275 -4.75 -8.02 -7.85
N ARG A 276 -5.02 -8.49 -9.08
CA ARG A 276 -4.13 -8.27 -10.23
C ARG A 276 -4.02 -6.79 -10.61
N ASP A 277 -5.16 -6.11 -10.76
CA ASP A 277 -5.24 -4.73 -11.23
C ASP A 277 -5.42 -3.80 -10.03
N LYS A 278 -4.35 -3.12 -9.64
CA LYS A 278 -4.34 -2.26 -8.45
C LYS A 278 -3.75 -0.88 -8.74
N ALA A 279 -4.36 0.15 -8.17
CA ALA A 279 -3.87 1.51 -8.21
C ALA A 279 -2.70 1.72 -7.24
N THR A 280 -2.03 2.86 -7.36
CA THR A 280 -1.03 3.30 -6.37
C THR A 280 -1.61 4.46 -5.57
N LEU A 281 -1.70 4.29 -4.25
CA LEU A 281 -2.25 5.25 -3.30
C LEU A 281 -1.13 5.93 -2.53
N VAL A 282 -1.24 7.25 -2.34
CA VAL A 282 -0.18 8.04 -1.69
C VAL A 282 -0.54 8.32 -0.24
N VAL A 283 0.00 7.51 0.66
CA VAL A 283 -0.24 7.54 2.11
C VAL A 283 0.39 8.79 2.71
N GLY A 284 -0.42 9.56 3.45
CA GLY A 284 -0.04 10.83 4.07
C GLY A 284 -0.28 12.05 3.18
N SER A 285 -0.72 11.86 1.93
CA SER A 285 -0.99 12.96 0.99
C SER A 285 -2.32 13.68 1.26
N GLN A 286 -2.49 14.87 0.68
CA GLN A 286 -3.78 15.54 0.63
C GLN A 286 -4.66 14.82 -0.40
N ALA A 287 -5.89 14.50 -0.02
CA ALA A 287 -6.82 13.84 -0.91
C ALA A 287 -8.22 14.47 -0.89
N ARG A 288 -8.92 14.34 -2.03
CA ARG A 288 -10.34 14.62 -2.17
C ARG A 288 -11.02 13.38 -2.71
N LEU A 289 -12.09 12.97 -2.04
CA LEU A 289 -12.94 11.86 -2.47
C LEU A 289 -14.30 12.44 -2.86
N GLN A 290 -14.72 12.16 -4.08
CA GLN A 290 -16.03 12.53 -4.61
C GLN A 290 -16.77 11.26 -5.02
N SER A 291 -18.07 11.18 -4.73
CA SER A 291 -18.94 10.14 -5.26
C SER A 291 -20.33 10.70 -5.60
N ASP A 292 -20.87 10.27 -6.74
CA ASP A 292 -22.26 10.53 -7.16
C ASP A 292 -23.22 9.39 -6.74
N GLY A 293 -22.69 8.40 -6.01
CA GLY A 293 -23.36 7.19 -5.58
C GLY A 293 -23.14 5.96 -6.46
N ARG A 294 -22.51 6.12 -7.64
CA ARG A 294 -22.06 5.02 -8.51
C ARG A 294 -20.60 5.15 -8.88
N ASN A 295 -20.23 6.32 -9.38
CA ASN A 295 -18.86 6.67 -9.71
C ASN A 295 -18.22 7.35 -8.51
N ALA A 296 -16.94 7.08 -8.32
CA ALA A 296 -16.12 7.77 -7.35
C ALA A 296 -14.78 8.17 -7.96
N ILE A 297 -14.26 9.31 -7.51
CA ILE A 297 -12.95 9.81 -7.88
C ILE A 297 -12.19 10.12 -6.60
N LEU A 298 -11.01 9.52 -6.47
CA LEU A 298 -10.03 9.84 -5.44
C LEU A 298 -8.87 10.61 -6.08
N SER A 299 -8.82 11.91 -5.82
CA SER A 299 -7.73 12.79 -6.26
C SER A 299 -6.72 12.94 -5.13
N MET A 300 -5.44 12.70 -5.40
CA MET A 300 -4.33 12.83 -4.44
C MET A 300 -3.35 13.91 -4.89
N SER A 301 -2.78 14.66 -3.97
CA SER A 301 -1.83 15.75 -4.25
C SER A 301 -0.96 16.09 -3.06
N GLY A 302 0.00 17.00 -3.24
CA GLY A 302 0.87 17.47 -2.15
C GLY A 302 1.90 16.43 -1.72
N TYR A 303 2.32 15.57 -2.65
CA TYR A 303 3.31 14.52 -2.44
C TYR A 303 4.52 14.68 -3.38
N PRO A 304 5.70 14.13 -3.03
CA PRO A 304 6.86 14.17 -3.91
C PRO A 304 6.65 13.30 -5.15
N ALA A 305 6.99 13.84 -6.31
CA ALA A 305 7.01 13.12 -7.58
C ALA A 305 8.44 13.03 -8.11
N LEU A 306 8.73 11.98 -8.88
CA LEU A 306 9.93 11.87 -9.68
C LEU A 306 10.04 13.07 -10.60
N ARG A 307 11.20 13.70 -10.63
CA ARG A 307 11.49 14.76 -11.59
C ARG A 307 11.99 14.10 -12.86
N HIS A 308 11.43 14.48 -14.01
CA HIS A 308 12.06 14.15 -15.28
C HIS A 308 13.47 14.76 -15.30
N ALA A 309 14.47 13.97 -15.72
CA ALA A 309 15.76 14.53 -16.09
C ALA A 309 15.51 15.60 -17.16
N ARG A 310 16.00 16.81 -16.90
CA ARG A 310 15.95 17.91 -17.88
C ARG A 310 16.90 17.63 -19.03
#